data_AF-A0A4P7L6E7-F1
#
_entry.id   AF-A0A4P7L6E7-F1
#
_cell.length_a   1.000
_cell.length_b   1.000
_cell.length_c   1.000
_cell.angle_alpha   90.00
_cell.angle_beta   90.00
_cell.angle_gamma   90.00
#
_symmetry.space_group_name_H-M   'P 1'
#
loop_
_entity.id
_entity.type
_entity.pdbx_description
1 polymer ?
#
loop_
_entity_poly.entity_id
_entity_poly.type
_entity_poly.pdbx_seq_one_letter_code
_entity_poly.pdbx_strand_id
1 'polypeptide(L)'
;MKDNISFDEGFVSTIVWNMPNYNIIEHRNKGLYIVLDGKVSWQDPSNTYQVLSNEIIFIRQGSYTVKTEEKACTLLWIPLYDDFLRNFMGLFGTLLSEIKRDENNTASLIAFSHSSLLEESIKGLKTLLSYDCHSALIDLRLN
;
A
#
# COMPACT_ATOMS: atom_id res chain seq x y z
N MET A 1 21.39 -12.51 10.30
CA MET A 1 21.01 -11.30 11.06
C MET A 1 19.70 -10.83 10.46
N LYS A 2 18.63 -10.68 11.24
CA LYS A 2 17.34 -10.18 10.76
C LYS A 2 17.33 -8.68 11.03
N ASP A 3 17.40 -7.88 9.99
CA ASP A 3 17.34 -6.43 10.13
C ASP A 3 15.85 -6.04 10.22
N ASN A 4 15.43 -5.53 11.37
CA ASN A 4 14.10 -4.97 11.56
C ASN A 4 14.11 -3.52 11.07
N ILE A 5 13.32 -3.22 10.03
CA ILE A 5 13.26 -1.88 9.45
C ILE A 5 11.93 -1.25 9.86
N SER A 6 12.01 -0.20 10.67
CA SER A 6 10.86 0.64 11.03
C SER A 6 10.80 1.87 10.13
N PHE A 7 9.70 2.07 9.42
CA PHE A 7 9.48 3.26 8.59
C PHE A 7 8.70 4.33 9.37
N ASP A 8 8.95 5.60 9.07
CA ASP A 8 8.11 6.70 9.55
C ASP A 8 6.83 6.73 8.69
N GLU A 9 5.79 6.05 9.15
CA GLU A 9 4.54 5.81 8.41
C GLU A 9 3.59 7.01 8.36
N GLY A 10 4.07 8.22 8.74
CA GLY A 10 3.25 9.41 8.97
C GLY A 10 2.64 10.08 7.72
N PHE A 11 3.20 9.81 6.54
CA PHE A 11 2.83 10.50 5.31
C PHE A 11 2.92 9.59 4.08
N VAL A 12 2.20 9.98 3.02
CA VAL A 12 2.41 9.40 1.69
C VAL A 12 3.85 9.64 1.28
N SER A 13 4.58 8.58 0.95
CA SER A 13 6.02 8.66 0.72
C SER A 13 6.48 7.69 -0.35
N THR A 14 7.45 8.13 -1.15
CA THR A 14 8.17 7.25 -2.07
C THR A 14 9.32 6.60 -1.32
N ILE A 15 9.41 5.27 -1.41
CA ILE A 15 10.39 4.47 -0.72
C ILE A 15 11.13 3.62 -1.75
N VAL A 16 12.45 3.55 -1.63
CA VAL A 16 13.28 2.64 -2.44
C VAL A 16 13.75 1.52 -1.54
N TRP A 17 13.30 0.31 -1.82
CA TRP A 17 13.75 -0.90 -1.14
C TRP A 17 14.82 -1.60 -1.94
N ASN A 18 15.89 -2.01 -1.25
CA ASN A 18 16.89 -2.91 -1.79
C ASN A 18 17.12 -4.01 -0.76
N MET A 19 16.26 -5.01 -0.79
CA MET A 19 16.18 -6.11 0.16
C MET A 19 16.35 -7.44 -0.60
N PRO A 20 17.58 -7.77 -1.07
CA PRO A 20 17.82 -8.97 -1.87
C PRO A 20 17.56 -10.28 -1.09
N ASN A 21 17.55 -10.19 0.24
CA ASN A 21 17.14 -11.26 1.14
C ASN A 21 15.79 -10.92 1.80
N TYR A 22 15.14 -11.92 2.38
CA TYR A 22 13.94 -11.72 3.18
C TYR A 22 14.24 -10.90 4.44
N ASN A 23 13.56 -9.77 4.57
CA ASN A 23 13.59 -8.88 5.72
C ASN A 23 12.22 -8.81 6.39
N ILE A 24 12.18 -8.46 7.67
CA ILE A 24 10.91 -8.27 8.38
C ILE A 24 10.61 -6.78 8.42
N ILE A 25 9.42 -6.42 7.96
CA ILE A 25 8.90 -5.06 8.03
C ILE A 25 7.72 -5.08 8.98
N GLU A 26 7.73 -4.15 9.93
CA GLU A 26 6.67 -3.97 10.91
C GLU A 26 5.82 -2.77 10.54
N HIS A 27 4.51 -2.99 10.51
CA HIS A 27 3.53 -1.98 10.20
C HIS A 27 2.64 -1.67 11.39
N ARG A 28 2.60 -0.39 11.79
CA ARG A 28 1.75 0.08 12.90
C ARG A 28 0.36 0.46 12.42
N ASN A 29 0.26 0.91 11.16
CA ASN A 29 -1.00 1.28 10.54
C ASN A 29 -1.31 0.38 9.33
N LYS A 30 -2.57 0.34 8.94
CA LYS A 30 -2.96 -0.20 7.63
C LYS A 30 -2.42 0.71 6.54
N GLY A 31 -2.26 0.18 5.33
CA GLY A 31 -1.94 1.02 4.20
C GLY A 31 -1.83 0.27 2.88
N LEU A 32 -1.44 1.01 1.87
CA LEU A 32 -1.22 0.52 0.52
C LEU A 32 0.22 0.73 0.14
N TYR A 33 0.82 -0.30 -0.46
CA TYR A 33 2.01 -0.14 -1.28
C TYR A 33 1.61 -0.22 -2.75
N ILE A 34 2.08 0.73 -3.54
CA ILE A 34 2.02 0.69 -5.00
C ILE A 34 3.44 0.47 -5.50
N VAL A 35 3.65 -0.58 -6.31
CA VAL A 35 4.96 -0.81 -6.92
C VAL A 35 5.09 0.11 -8.13
N LEU A 36 5.97 1.11 -8.03
CA LEU A 36 6.19 2.08 -9.10
C LEU A 36 7.22 1.61 -10.12
N ASP A 37 8.20 0.81 -9.68
CA ASP A 37 9.20 0.15 -10.49
C ASP A 37 9.77 -1.07 -9.73
N GLY A 38 10.09 -2.13 -10.45
CA GLY A 38 10.63 -3.37 -9.89
C GLY A 38 9.57 -4.41 -9.49
N LYS A 39 9.99 -5.34 -8.62
CA LYS A 39 9.20 -6.49 -8.16
C LYS A 39 9.50 -6.77 -6.70
N VAL A 40 8.45 -7.03 -5.93
CA VAL A 40 8.53 -7.34 -4.50
C VAL A 40 7.71 -8.58 -4.16
N SER A 41 8.29 -9.46 -3.34
CA SER A 41 7.63 -10.62 -2.78
C SER A 41 7.28 -10.34 -1.33
N TRP A 42 6.01 -10.51 -0.99
CA TRP A 42 5.44 -10.36 0.35
C TRP A 42 5.00 -11.71 0.88
N GLN A 43 5.23 -11.96 2.16
CA GLN A 43 4.79 -13.19 2.81
C GLN A 43 4.05 -12.86 4.11
N ASP A 44 2.90 -13.49 4.25
CA ASP A 44 2.25 -13.69 5.54
C ASP A 44 2.40 -15.17 5.97
N PRO A 45 1.90 -15.58 7.14
CA PRO A 45 2.06 -16.97 7.61
C PRO A 45 1.45 -18.05 6.69
N SER A 46 0.57 -17.67 5.76
CA SER A 46 -0.22 -18.62 4.96
C SER A 46 0.09 -18.52 3.46
N ASN A 47 0.55 -17.38 2.96
CA ASN A 47 0.64 -17.10 1.54
C ASN A 47 1.91 -16.30 1.20
N THR A 48 2.38 -16.48 -0.04
CA THR A 48 3.37 -15.61 -0.67
C THR A 48 2.72 -14.89 -1.83
N TYR A 49 2.85 -13.57 -1.86
CA TYR A 49 2.32 -12.69 -2.88
C TYR A 49 3.48 -12.07 -3.66
N GLN A 50 3.48 -12.23 -4.98
CA GLN A 50 4.38 -11.49 -5.85
C GLN A 50 3.65 -10.28 -6.41
N VAL A 51 4.22 -9.10 -6.23
CA VAL A 51 3.62 -7.83 -6.64
C VAL A 51 4.59 -7.15 -7.61
N LEU A 52 4.10 -6.90 -8.82
CA LEU A 52 4.83 -6.31 -9.94
C LEU A 52 4.55 -4.82 -10.06
N SER A 53 5.31 -4.13 -10.92
CA SER A 53 5.06 -2.73 -11.25
C SER A 53 3.61 -2.49 -11.67
N ASN A 54 3.06 -1.36 -11.22
CA ASN A 54 1.66 -0.96 -11.36
C ASN A 54 0.64 -1.87 -10.66
N GLU A 55 1.09 -2.73 -9.75
CA GLU A 55 0.21 -3.47 -8.85
C GLU A 55 0.23 -2.88 -7.44
N ILE A 56 -0.81 -3.20 -6.68
CA ILE A 56 -1.03 -2.67 -5.34
C ILE A 56 -1.10 -3.83 -4.36
N ILE A 57 -0.53 -3.63 -3.18
CA ILE A 57 -0.77 -4.51 -2.04
C ILE A 57 -1.31 -3.71 -0.87
N PHE A 58 -2.47 -4.14 -0.37
CA PHE A 58 -3.00 -3.69 0.90
C PHE A 58 -2.42 -4.53 2.02
N ILE A 59 -2.06 -3.84 3.10
CA ILE A 59 -1.53 -4.43 4.31
C ILE A 59 -2.35 -4.00 5.52
N ARG A 60 -2.49 -4.92 6.48
CA ARG A 60 -2.98 -4.60 7.82
C ARG A 60 -1.80 -4.21 8.73
N GLN A 61 -2.13 -3.79 9.95
CA GLN A 61 -1.16 -3.69 11.02
C GLN A 61 -0.60 -5.10 11.31
N GLY A 62 0.73 -5.23 11.39
CA GLY A 62 1.39 -6.51 11.62
C GLY A 62 2.83 -6.54 11.12
N SER A 63 3.43 -7.73 11.16
CA SER A 63 4.79 -7.97 10.68
C SER A 63 4.74 -8.85 9.44
N TYR A 64 5.49 -8.47 8.42
CA TYR A 64 5.52 -9.16 7.14
C TYR A 64 6.94 -9.47 6.73
N THR A 65 7.12 -10.59 6.03
CA THR A 65 8.43 -10.93 5.46
C THR A 65 8.45 -10.48 4.00
N VAL A 66 9.44 -9.68 3.64
CA VAL A 66 9.51 -8.99 2.35
C VAL A 66 10.86 -9.17 1.71
N LYS A 67 10.88 -9.36 0.39
CA LYS A 67 12.10 -9.45 -0.41
C LYS A 67 11.91 -8.70 -1.73
N THR A 68 12.87 -7.87 -2.10
CA THR A 68 12.99 -7.37 -3.48
C THR A 68 13.74 -8.40 -4.31
N GLU A 69 13.28 -8.67 -5.53
CA GLU A 69 13.89 -9.72 -6.35
C GLU A 69 15.22 -9.26 -6.98
N GLU A 70 15.24 -8.93 -8.27
CA GLU A 70 16.49 -8.74 -9.03
C GLU A 70 17.13 -7.36 -8.88
N LYS A 71 16.36 -6.35 -8.46
CA LYS A 71 16.78 -4.94 -8.39
C LYS A 71 16.11 -4.24 -7.22
N ALA A 72 16.61 -3.04 -6.92
CA ALA A 72 15.89 -2.13 -6.03
C ALA A 72 14.47 -1.89 -6.56
N CYS A 73 13.51 -1.86 -5.65
CA CYS A 73 12.10 -1.67 -5.92
C CYS A 73 11.69 -0.27 -5.46
N THR A 74 11.08 0.51 -6.34
CA THR A 74 10.54 1.82 -5.99
C THR A 74 9.06 1.67 -5.68
N LEU A 75 8.66 2.10 -4.50
CA LEU A 75 7.33 1.92 -3.94
C LEU A 75 6.73 3.27 -3.55
N LEU A 76 5.42 3.40 -3.68
CA LEU A 76 4.66 4.46 -3.01
C LEU A 76 3.94 3.84 -1.81
N TRP A 77 4.23 4.35 -0.62
CA TRP A 77 3.50 4.04 0.60
C TRP A 77 2.37 5.05 0.81
N ILE A 78 1.17 4.56 1.07
CA ILE A 78 0.00 5.37 1.42
C ILE A 78 -0.56 4.84 2.74
N PRO A 79 -0.35 5.55 3.86
CA PRO A 79 -0.91 5.13 5.14
C PRO A 79 -2.43 5.35 5.15
N LEU A 80 -3.16 4.36 5.68
CA LEU A 80 -4.61 4.40 5.85
C LEU A 80 -4.94 4.46 7.35
N TYR A 81 -4.93 5.67 7.91
CA TYR A 81 -5.28 5.89 9.31
C TYR A 81 -6.73 5.56 9.60
N ASP A 82 -7.01 5.12 10.82
CA ASP A 82 -8.36 4.78 11.23
C ASP A 82 -9.31 6.00 11.16
N ASP A 83 -8.84 7.22 11.43
CA ASP A 83 -9.67 8.44 11.27
C ASP A 83 -10.03 8.69 9.81
N PHE A 84 -9.05 8.58 8.90
CA PHE A 84 -9.29 8.70 7.47
C PHE A 84 -10.30 7.65 7.00
N LEU A 85 -10.12 6.38 7.41
CA LEU A 85 -11.03 5.30 7.05
C LEU A 85 -12.43 5.52 7.63
N ARG A 86 -12.55 6.00 8.87
CA ARG A 86 -13.85 6.36 9.47
C ARG A 86 -14.55 7.45 8.68
N ASN A 87 -13.85 8.53 8.35
CA ASN A 87 -14.42 9.64 7.57
C ASN A 87 -14.82 9.20 6.17
N PHE A 88 -13.96 8.41 5.51
CA PHE A 88 -14.24 7.81 4.21
C PHE A 88 -15.51 6.93 4.25
N MET A 89 -15.62 6.06 5.26
CA MET A 89 -16.81 5.23 5.45
C MET A 89 -18.05 6.05 5.81
N GLY A 90 -17.91 7.18 6.50
CA GLY A 90 -19.01 8.10 6.80
C GLY A 90 -19.58 8.76 5.54
N LEU A 91 -18.70 9.20 4.63
CA LEU A 91 -19.10 9.89 3.40
C LEU A 91 -19.61 8.96 2.31
N PHE A 92 -18.99 7.78 2.16
CA PHE A 92 -19.29 6.84 1.09
C PHE A 92 -20.02 5.59 1.57
N GLY A 93 -20.39 5.51 2.86
CA GLY A 93 -20.94 4.30 3.47
C GLY A 93 -22.18 3.75 2.79
N THR A 94 -23.08 4.63 2.31
CA THR A 94 -24.26 4.21 1.55
C THR A 94 -23.87 3.50 0.26
N LEU A 95 -22.96 4.08 -0.53
CA LEU A 95 -22.46 3.48 -1.77
C LEU A 95 -21.73 2.15 -1.49
N LEU A 96 -20.87 2.14 -0.46
CA LEU A 96 -20.10 0.95 -0.10
C LEU A 96 -20.96 -0.17 0.49
N SER A 97 -22.17 0.14 0.98
CA SER A 97 -23.10 -0.87 1.52
C SER A 97 -23.67 -1.81 0.44
N GLU A 98 -23.66 -1.36 -0.83
CA GLU A 98 -24.09 -2.16 -1.98
C GLU A 98 -23.04 -3.20 -2.39
N ILE A 99 -21.79 -3.04 -1.93
CA ILE A 99 -20.70 -3.95 -2.23
C ILE A 99 -20.85 -5.20 -1.37
N LYS A 100 -20.96 -6.36 -2.02
CA LYS A 100 -20.98 -7.65 -1.33
C LYS A 100 -19.71 -7.84 -0.53
N ARG A 101 -19.86 -8.03 0.78
CA ARG A 101 -18.75 -8.31 1.69
C ARG A 101 -18.36 -9.78 1.60
N ASP A 102 -17.05 -10.02 1.60
CA ASP A 102 -16.51 -11.34 1.86
C ASP A 102 -16.18 -11.46 3.35
N GLU A 103 -17.13 -12.01 4.12
CA GLU A 103 -16.99 -12.15 5.58
C GLU A 103 -15.96 -13.20 5.98
N ASN A 104 -15.52 -14.05 5.04
CA ASN A 104 -14.55 -15.10 5.29
C ASN A 104 -13.10 -14.64 5.02
N ASN A 105 -12.92 -13.46 4.41
CA ASN A 105 -11.60 -12.97 4.08
C ASN A 105 -10.91 -12.40 5.33
N THR A 106 -10.08 -13.24 5.94
CA THR A 106 -9.22 -12.90 7.08
C THR A 106 -7.79 -12.55 6.66
N ALA A 107 -7.55 -12.36 5.35
CA ALA A 107 -6.20 -12.13 4.84
C ALA A 107 -5.58 -10.86 5.42
N SER A 108 -4.34 -11.02 5.88
CA SER A 108 -3.53 -9.93 6.41
C SER A 108 -2.90 -9.09 5.29
N LEU A 109 -2.85 -9.65 4.08
CA LEU A 109 -2.37 -9.06 2.84
C LEU A 109 -3.43 -9.26 1.74
N ILE A 110 -3.64 -8.24 0.92
CA ILE A 110 -4.48 -8.35 -0.27
C ILE A 110 -3.72 -7.75 -1.43
N ALA A 111 -3.34 -8.59 -2.40
CA ALA A 111 -2.73 -8.15 -3.63
C ALA A 111 -3.81 -7.85 -4.68
N PHE A 112 -3.75 -6.67 -5.27
CA PHE A 112 -4.57 -6.26 -6.40
C PHE A 112 -3.72 -6.37 -7.65
N SER A 113 -4.02 -7.36 -8.48
CA SER A 113 -3.36 -7.55 -9.77
C SER A 113 -3.63 -6.38 -10.71
N HIS A 114 -2.82 -6.30 -11.76
CA HIS A 114 -2.96 -5.30 -12.82
C HIS A 114 -4.40 -5.24 -13.38
N SER A 115 -4.88 -4.01 -13.57
CA SER A 115 -6.07 -3.70 -14.37
C SER A 115 -5.89 -2.33 -15.02
N SER A 116 -6.59 -2.08 -16.14
CA SER A 116 -6.54 -0.78 -16.82
C SER A 116 -6.94 0.38 -15.90
N LEU A 117 -7.98 0.18 -15.08
CA LEU A 117 -8.44 1.17 -14.11
C LEU A 117 -7.35 1.51 -13.08
N LEU A 118 -6.67 0.49 -12.55
CA LEU A 118 -5.59 0.69 -11.58
C LEU A 118 -4.40 1.37 -12.23
N GLU A 119 -4.03 0.98 -13.45
CA GLU A 119 -2.93 1.61 -14.18
C GLU A 119 -3.18 3.11 -14.42
N GLU A 120 -4.39 3.47 -14.86
CA GLU A 120 -4.80 4.87 -15.04
C GLU A 120 -4.83 5.63 -13.71
N SER A 121 -5.34 5.00 -12.65
CA SER A 121 -5.39 5.59 -11.30
C SER A 121 -3.99 5.87 -10.75
N ILE A 122 -3.08 4.90 -10.88
CA ILE A 122 -1.69 5.01 -10.45
C ILE A 122 -0.98 6.09 -11.27
N LYS A 123 -1.18 6.12 -12.59
CA LYS A 123 -0.62 7.15 -13.46
C LYS A 123 -1.11 8.55 -13.06
N GLY A 124 -2.40 8.70 -12.81
CA GLY A 124 -3.01 9.95 -12.32
C GLY A 124 -2.39 10.40 -11.00
N LEU A 125 -2.26 9.48 -10.04
CA LEU A 125 -1.63 9.76 -8.75
C LEU A 125 -0.15 10.13 -8.88
N LYS A 126 0.64 9.40 -9.69
CA LYS A 126 2.05 9.75 -9.96
C LYS A 126 2.18 11.14 -10.57
N THR A 127 1.29 11.47 -11.50
CA THR A 127 1.22 12.78 -12.14
C THR A 127 0.92 13.87 -11.10
N LEU A 128 -0.10 13.66 -10.27
CA LEU A 128 -0.47 14.55 -9.16
C LEU A 128 0.69 14.81 -8.19
N LEU A 129 1.42 13.76 -7.80
CA LEU A 129 2.57 13.83 -6.89
C LEU A 129 3.80 14.49 -7.50
N SER A 130 3.88 14.56 -8.84
CA SER A 130 5.00 15.20 -9.54
C SER A 130 4.88 16.73 -9.62
N TYR A 131 3.69 17.27 -9.31
CA TYR A 131 3.51 18.71 -9.15
C TYR A 131 3.86 19.11 -7.72
N ASP A 132 4.42 20.31 -7.54
CA ASP A 132 4.66 20.98 -6.24
C ASP A 132 3.33 21.38 -5.55
N CYS A 133 2.33 20.50 -5.55
CA CYS A 133 1.07 20.65 -4.87
C CYS A 133 1.24 20.38 -3.37
N HIS A 134 2.05 21.22 -2.72
CA HIS A 134 2.61 20.97 -1.39
C HIS A 134 1.68 21.34 -0.21
N SER A 135 0.40 21.68 -0.45
CA SER A 135 -0.58 21.93 0.62
C SER A 135 -2.01 21.51 0.27
N ALA A 136 -2.48 21.76 -0.95
CA ALA A 136 -3.86 21.48 -1.36
C ALA A 136 -4.24 19.99 -1.34
N LEU A 137 -3.27 19.07 -1.48
CA LEU A 137 -3.51 17.63 -1.37
C LEU A 137 -3.54 17.14 0.08
N ILE A 138 -2.96 17.90 1.02
CA ILE A 138 -3.10 17.63 2.46
C ILE A 138 -4.55 17.87 2.89
N ASP A 139 -5.25 18.79 2.22
CA ASP A 139 -6.67 19.10 2.44
C ASP A 139 -7.65 18.09 1.80
N LEU A 140 -7.17 17.13 0.99
CA LEU A 140 -7.94 15.93 0.61
C LEU A 140 -8.02 14.91 1.75
N ARG A 141 -7.41 15.19 2.91
CA ARG A 141 -7.92 14.66 4.18
C ARG A 141 -9.35 15.14 4.30
N LEU A 142 -10.30 14.24 4.06
CA LEU A 142 -11.70 14.44 4.37
C LEU A 142 -11.80 14.95 5.82
N ASN A 143 -12.03 16.25 5.97
CA ASN A 143 -12.41 16.89 7.22
C ASN A 143 -13.89 16.59 7.52
#